data_AF-A0A9N7R2X4-F1
#
_entry.id   AF-A0A9N7R2X4-F1
#
_cell.length_a   1.000
_cell.length_b   1.000
_cell.length_c   1.000
_cell.angle_alpha   90.00
_cell.angle_beta   90.00
_cell.angle_gamma   90.00
#
_symmetry.space_group_name_H-M   'P 1'
#
loop_
_entity.id
_entity.type
_entity.pdbx_description
1 polymer ?
#
loop_
_entity_poly.entity_id
_entity_poly.type
_entity_poly.pdbx_seq_one_letter_code
_entity_poly.pdbx_strand_id
1 'polypeptide(L)'
;MGNFLCFLVNEFALIDRSADSYFTLKAWNAQRAGAAVILVADYRVEPLITMDTPEEADAQSKYVQTISIQSALICKELGDQIKKELAKGEIVNINLDWREALPHPEERVEYEFWTTSSDECGSKCESQLNFVRDFKGAAQILEQKGYTQFTPHYITWYCPQAFIMRQQCKSQCINHGRYCAPDPEQDFSRVYDGKDVVLQNLRQACFFKLAQEIGKILFR
;
A
#
# COMPACT_ATOMS: atom_id res chain seq x y z
N MET A 1 31.43 -35.20 21.39
CA MET A 1 30.98 -33.81 21.22
C MET A 1 30.69 -33.62 19.74
N GLY A 2 29.42 -33.54 19.37
CA GLY A 2 29.01 -33.39 17.97
C GLY A 2 29.19 -31.94 17.52
N ASN A 3 30.02 -31.71 16.52
CA ASN A 3 30.09 -30.43 15.82
C ASN A 3 28.82 -30.25 14.98
N PHE A 4 27.85 -29.49 15.50
CA PHE A 4 26.84 -28.87 14.67
C PHE A 4 27.45 -27.63 14.02
N LEU A 5 28.00 -27.78 12.81
CA LEU A 5 28.13 -26.63 11.91
C LEU A 5 26.74 -26.36 11.31
N CYS A 6 25.98 -25.45 11.92
CA CYS A 6 24.85 -24.83 11.25
C CYS A 6 25.40 -23.84 10.21
N PHE A 7 25.47 -24.26 8.94
CA PHE A 7 25.54 -23.31 7.84
C PHE A 7 24.13 -22.76 7.63
N LEU A 8 23.85 -21.56 8.15
CA LEU A 8 22.65 -20.81 7.77
C LEU A 8 22.88 -20.25 6.36
N VAL A 9 22.60 -21.06 5.33
CA VAL A 9 22.41 -20.53 3.98
C VAL A 9 20.98 -19.98 3.96
N ASN A 10 20.84 -18.68 4.14
CA ASN A 10 19.54 -18.04 3.99
C ASN A 10 19.24 -17.94 2.49
N GLU A 11 18.41 -18.84 1.98
CA GLU A 11 18.05 -18.85 0.57
C GLU A 11 16.99 -17.79 0.26
N PHE A 12 17.26 -16.99 -0.76
CA PHE A 12 16.34 -16.00 -1.30
C PHE A 12 15.56 -16.63 -2.46
N ALA A 13 14.23 -16.56 -2.41
CA ALA A 13 13.37 -16.93 -3.53
C ALA A 13 13.13 -15.72 -4.43
N LEU A 14 13.56 -15.78 -5.68
CA LEU A 14 13.21 -14.78 -6.70
C LEU A 14 12.02 -15.30 -7.52
N ILE A 15 10.89 -14.59 -7.49
CA ILE A 15 9.64 -15.00 -8.12
C ILE A 15 9.09 -13.86 -8.98
N ASP A 16 8.56 -14.17 -10.16
CA ASP A 16 7.91 -13.17 -11.01
C ASP A 16 6.51 -12.80 -10.52
N ARG A 17 6.19 -11.50 -10.61
CA ARG A 17 4.83 -10.99 -10.47
C ARG A 17 3.99 -11.50 -11.64
N SER A 18 2.80 -11.99 -11.34
CA SER A 18 1.86 -12.55 -12.32
C SER A 18 0.46 -12.03 -12.02
N ALA A 19 -0.38 -11.89 -13.04
CA ALA A 19 -1.79 -11.52 -12.85
C ALA A 19 -2.57 -12.61 -12.09
N ASP A 20 -2.14 -13.87 -12.22
CA ASP A 20 -2.90 -15.04 -11.76
C ASP A 20 -2.56 -15.49 -10.33
N SER A 21 -1.73 -14.74 -9.59
CA SER A 21 -1.30 -15.14 -8.25
C SER A 21 -0.85 -13.98 -7.38
N TYR A 22 -1.36 -13.94 -6.15
CA TYR A 22 -1.17 -12.86 -5.18
C TYR A 22 0.21 -12.86 -4.53
N PHE A 23 0.64 -11.68 -4.10
CA PHE A 23 1.92 -11.48 -3.40
C PHE A 23 2.02 -12.33 -2.13
N THR A 24 0.98 -12.31 -1.30
CA THR A 24 0.93 -13.06 -0.03
C THR A 24 0.95 -14.57 -0.25
N LEU A 25 0.28 -15.07 -1.29
CA LEU A 25 0.32 -16.49 -1.65
C LEU A 25 1.73 -16.93 -2.09
N LYS A 26 2.42 -16.11 -2.89
CA LYS A 26 3.82 -16.36 -3.28
C LYS A 26 4.74 -16.39 -2.06
N ALA A 27 4.59 -15.43 -1.14
CA ALA A 27 5.35 -15.39 0.10
C ALA A 27 5.09 -16.63 0.98
N TRP A 28 3.83 -17.03 1.14
CA TRP A 28 3.48 -18.23 1.89
C TRP A 28 4.05 -19.51 1.26
N ASN A 29 3.99 -19.64 -0.07
CA ASN A 29 4.58 -20.78 -0.78
C ASN A 29 6.11 -20.80 -0.66
N ALA A 30 6.78 -19.64 -0.80
CA ALA A 30 8.22 -19.52 -0.63
C ALA A 30 8.66 -19.91 0.79
N GLN A 31 7.91 -19.46 1.81
CA GLN A 31 8.15 -19.85 3.20
C GLN A 31 8.03 -21.36 3.40
N ARG A 32 6.99 -21.99 2.84
CA ARG A 32 6.81 -23.44 2.90
C ARG A 32 7.89 -24.23 2.16
N ALA A 33 8.50 -23.62 1.14
CA ALA A 33 9.63 -24.17 0.41
C ALA A 33 10.97 -24.00 1.16
N GLY A 34 10.99 -23.29 2.29
CA GLY A 34 12.18 -23.08 3.12
C GLY A 34 12.97 -21.81 2.80
N ALA A 35 12.45 -20.92 1.95
CA ALA A 35 13.10 -19.64 1.68
C ALA A 35 13.10 -18.75 2.94
N ALA A 36 14.20 -18.06 3.20
CA ALA A 36 14.30 -17.08 4.29
C ALA A 36 13.72 -15.71 3.88
N VAL A 37 13.78 -15.41 2.59
CA VAL A 37 13.36 -14.14 1.99
C VAL A 37 12.73 -14.40 0.63
N ILE A 38 11.71 -13.63 0.26
CA ILE A 38 11.14 -13.61 -1.09
C ILE A 38 11.34 -12.23 -1.74
N LEU A 39 11.86 -12.23 -2.96
CA LEU A 39 11.89 -11.10 -3.87
C LEU A 39 10.90 -11.35 -5.00
N VAL A 40 9.89 -10.48 -5.11
CA VAL A 40 8.92 -10.53 -6.20
C VAL A 40 9.33 -9.50 -7.26
N ALA A 41 9.74 -9.95 -8.43
CA ALA A 41 10.12 -9.07 -9.54
C ALA A 41 8.91 -8.64 -10.33
N ASP A 42 8.77 -7.34 -10.59
CA ASP A 42 7.71 -6.85 -11.46
C ASP A 42 7.88 -7.36 -12.90
N TYR A 43 6.75 -7.52 -13.59
CA TYR A 43 6.69 -7.92 -15.00
C TYR A 43 6.63 -6.71 -15.94
N ARG A 44 6.38 -5.51 -15.40
CA ARG A 44 6.34 -4.23 -16.15
C ARG A 44 7.41 -3.26 -15.67
N VAL A 45 7.80 -2.38 -16.58
CA VAL A 45 8.66 -1.21 -16.27
C VAL A 45 7.75 -0.10 -15.78
N GLU A 46 7.50 -0.07 -14.47
CA GLU A 46 6.62 0.91 -13.82
C GLU A 46 7.12 1.23 -12.40
N PRO A 47 6.71 2.38 -11.82
CA PRO A 47 6.95 2.64 -10.40
C PRO A 47 6.38 1.51 -9.54
N LEU A 48 7.12 1.11 -8.50
CA LEU A 48 6.71 0.03 -7.62
C LEU A 48 5.45 0.39 -6.85
N ILE A 49 4.35 -0.29 -7.17
CA ILE A 49 3.10 -0.19 -6.44
C ILE A 49 2.61 -1.59 -6.05
N THR A 50 2.46 -1.82 -4.75
CA THR A 50 1.78 -3.01 -4.24
C THR A 50 0.28 -2.76 -4.34
N MET A 51 -0.34 -3.21 -5.43
CA MET A 51 -1.78 -3.06 -5.60
C MET A 51 -2.50 -4.16 -4.81
N ASP A 52 -3.23 -3.76 -3.77
CA ASP A 52 -4.20 -4.63 -3.09
C ASP A 52 -5.40 -4.83 -4.03
N THR A 53 -5.51 -6.00 -4.66
CA THR A 53 -6.65 -6.29 -5.53
C THR A 53 -7.90 -6.60 -4.70
N PRO A 54 -9.03 -5.90 -4.91
CA PRO A 54 -10.19 -5.94 -4.02
C PRO A 54 -10.91 -7.29 -3.86
N GLU A 55 -10.72 -8.23 -4.78
CA GLU A 55 -11.58 -9.42 -4.91
C GLU A 55 -11.44 -10.45 -3.77
N GLU A 56 -10.51 -10.28 -2.81
CA GLU A 56 -10.14 -11.35 -1.87
C GLU A 56 -9.83 -10.93 -0.42
N ALA A 57 -10.74 -10.17 0.21
CA ALA A 57 -10.64 -9.82 1.63
C ALA A 57 -10.46 -11.04 2.57
N ASP A 58 -11.09 -12.18 2.27
CA ASP A 58 -11.10 -13.37 3.12
C ASP A 58 -9.85 -14.26 2.96
N ALA A 59 -9.28 -14.36 1.76
CA ALA A 59 -8.10 -15.19 1.50
C ALA A 59 -6.82 -14.52 2.02
N GLN A 60 -6.71 -13.20 1.89
CA GLN A 60 -5.56 -12.43 2.36
C GLN A 60 -5.37 -12.54 3.88
N SER A 61 -6.44 -12.51 4.67
CA SER A 61 -6.34 -12.53 6.14
C SER A 61 -5.66 -13.80 6.70
N LYS A 62 -5.86 -14.95 6.04
CA LYS A 62 -5.28 -16.24 6.50
C LYS A 62 -3.78 -16.33 6.26
N TYR A 63 -3.30 -15.80 5.13
CA TYR A 63 -1.87 -15.86 4.78
C TYR A 63 -1.07 -14.78 5.50
N VAL A 64 -1.58 -13.54 5.56
CA VAL A 64 -0.85 -12.38 6.12
C VAL A 64 -0.45 -12.61 7.58
N GLN A 65 -1.30 -13.22 8.40
CA GLN A 65 -0.98 -13.51 9.80
C GLN A 65 0.07 -14.61 9.98
N THR A 66 0.33 -15.41 8.95
CA THR A 66 1.18 -16.62 9.04
C THR A 66 2.54 -16.45 8.34
N ILE A 67 2.71 -15.41 7.51
CA ILE A 67 3.97 -15.13 6.82
C ILE A 67 4.96 -14.51 7.83
N SER A 68 6.10 -15.16 8.01
CA SER A 68 7.21 -14.74 8.87
C SER A 68 8.48 -14.41 8.09
N ILE A 69 8.53 -14.72 6.79
CA ILE A 69 9.68 -14.42 5.93
C ILE A 69 9.65 -12.97 5.44
N GLN A 70 10.83 -12.37 5.25
CA GLN A 70 10.92 -11.03 4.67
C GLN A 70 10.48 -11.07 3.21
N SER A 71 9.64 -10.12 2.81
CA SER A 71 9.06 -10.08 1.47
C SER A 71 9.26 -8.68 0.88
N ALA A 72 9.84 -8.60 -0.33
CA ALA A 72 10.06 -7.33 -1.02
C ALA A 72 9.62 -7.42 -2.49
N LEU A 73 8.99 -6.35 -2.98
CA LEU A 73 8.73 -6.14 -4.41
C LEU A 73 9.90 -5.37 -5.02
N ILE A 74 10.43 -5.85 -6.14
CA ILE A 74 11.55 -5.22 -6.85
C ILE A 74 11.16 -4.89 -8.30
N CYS A 75 11.83 -3.89 -8.88
CA CYS A 75 11.56 -3.50 -10.26
C CYS A 75 11.99 -4.59 -11.25
N LYS A 76 11.37 -4.58 -12.44
CA LYS A 76 11.65 -5.53 -13.50
C LYS A 76 13.13 -5.53 -13.88
N GLU A 77 13.76 -4.37 -13.97
CA GLU A 77 15.16 -4.21 -14.35
C GLU A 77 16.10 -4.94 -13.39
N LEU A 78 15.86 -4.79 -12.09
CA LEU A 78 16.66 -5.45 -11.06
C LEU A 78 16.45 -6.97 -11.10
N GLY A 79 15.20 -7.42 -11.23
CA GLY A 79 14.86 -8.84 -11.36
C GLY A 79 15.55 -9.49 -12.57
N ASP A 80 15.52 -8.82 -13.73
CA ASP A 80 16.16 -9.31 -14.95
C ASP A 80 17.70 -9.36 -14.83
N GLN A 81 18.31 -8.38 -14.17
CA GLN A 81 19.75 -8.37 -13.89
C GLN A 81 20.15 -9.55 -13.00
N ILE A 82 19.41 -9.81 -11.92
CA ILE A 82 19.68 -10.94 -11.01
C ILE A 82 19.58 -12.26 -11.80
N LYS A 83 18.51 -12.45 -12.57
CA LYS A 83 18.33 -13.66 -13.40
C LYS A 83 19.46 -13.85 -14.41
N LYS A 84 19.93 -12.77 -15.03
CA LYS A 84 21.02 -12.82 -16.00
C LYS A 84 22.33 -13.28 -15.39
N GLU A 85 22.67 -12.82 -14.18
CA GLU A 85 23.88 -13.25 -13.49
C GLU A 85 23.74 -14.70 -12.98
N LEU A 86 22.58 -15.07 -12.42
CA LEU A 86 22.30 -16.45 -12.03
C LEU A 86 22.39 -17.43 -13.21
N ALA A 87 21.94 -17.02 -14.41
CA ALA A 87 22.02 -17.84 -15.62
C ALA A 87 23.46 -18.10 -16.09
N LYS A 88 24.44 -17.29 -15.66
CA LYS A 88 25.86 -17.54 -15.92
C LYS A 88 26.50 -18.51 -14.92
N GLY A 89 25.77 -18.93 -13.89
CA GLY A 89 26.27 -19.75 -12.78
C GLY A 89 26.94 -18.93 -11.67
N GLU A 90 26.82 -17.61 -11.68
CA GLU A 90 27.35 -16.74 -10.63
C GLU A 90 26.46 -16.74 -9.39
N ILE A 91 27.06 -16.60 -8.21
CA ILE A 91 26.32 -16.43 -6.94
C ILE A 91 26.00 -14.95 -6.76
N VAL A 92 24.71 -14.63 -6.65
CA VAL A 92 24.25 -13.26 -6.39
C VAL A 92 24.01 -13.08 -4.89
N ASN A 93 24.82 -12.24 -4.24
CA ASN A 93 24.64 -11.87 -2.84
C ASN A 93 23.73 -10.65 -2.72
N ILE A 94 22.65 -10.77 -1.95
CA ILE A 94 21.68 -9.71 -1.73
C ILE A 94 21.66 -9.37 -0.24
N ASN A 95 21.76 -8.08 0.08
CA ASN A 95 21.57 -7.56 1.42
C ASN A 95 20.29 -6.73 1.46
N LEU A 96 19.37 -7.08 2.35
CA LEU A 96 18.18 -6.29 2.63
C LEU A 96 18.41 -5.49 3.90
N ASP A 97 18.57 -4.17 3.74
CA ASP A 97 18.72 -3.27 4.87
C ASP A 97 17.43 -2.47 5.08
N TRP A 98 16.72 -2.80 6.16
CA TRP A 98 15.50 -2.10 6.56
C TRP A 98 15.80 -0.89 7.47
N ARG A 99 17.07 -0.70 7.87
CA ARG A 99 17.47 0.43 8.74
C ARG A 99 17.38 1.76 8.01
N GLU A 100 17.53 1.76 6.69
CA GLU A 100 17.39 2.95 5.82
C GLU A 100 16.02 3.10 5.18
N ALA A 101 15.03 2.25 5.53
CA ALA A 101 13.65 2.41 5.02
C ALA A 101 12.99 3.73 5.49
N LEU A 102 13.65 4.45 6.39
CA LEU A 102 13.34 5.81 6.80
C LEU A 102 14.44 6.71 6.22
N PRO A 103 14.30 7.25 4.99
CA PRO A 103 15.19 8.31 4.55
C PRO A 103 15.16 9.43 5.59
N HIS A 104 16.34 9.82 6.09
CA HIS A 104 16.52 10.83 7.13
C HIS A 104 17.10 12.15 6.56
N PRO A 105 16.51 12.80 5.53
CA PRO A 105 17.04 14.09 5.09
C PRO A 105 16.96 15.15 6.20
N GLU A 106 16.08 14.98 7.20
CA GLU A 106 15.88 15.92 8.31
C GLU A 106 15.69 15.24 9.69
N GLU A 107 16.31 14.08 9.94
CA GLU A 107 16.21 13.31 11.22
C GLU A 107 14.77 12.97 11.68
N ARG A 108 13.79 13.07 10.79
CA ARG A 108 12.39 12.74 11.03
C ARG A 108 11.90 11.62 10.12
N VAL A 109 10.80 11.00 10.52
CA VAL A 109 10.10 9.96 9.75
C VAL A 109 8.94 10.59 8.97
N GLU A 110 9.00 10.54 7.65
CA GLU A 110 7.89 10.93 6.79
C GLU A 110 7.00 9.71 6.53
N TYR A 111 5.70 9.85 6.75
CA TYR A 111 4.76 8.77 6.50
C TYR A 111 3.46 9.29 5.90
N GLU A 112 2.91 8.49 5.00
CA GLU A 112 1.72 8.80 4.23
C GLU A 112 0.56 7.88 4.64
N PHE A 113 -0.66 8.42 4.67
CA PHE A 113 -1.86 7.62 4.89
C PHE A 113 -2.82 7.77 3.72
N TRP A 114 -2.96 6.68 2.95
CA TRP A 114 -3.81 6.60 1.78
C TRP A 114 -5.18 6.04 2.17
N THR A 115 -6.24 6.84 2.05
CA THR A 115 -7.59 6.52 2.54
C THR A 115 -8.69 7.12 1.64
N THR A 116 -9.95 6.91 1.97
CA THR A 116 -11.11 7.58 1.38
C THR A 116 -12.16 7.82 2.45
N SER A 117 -13.04 8.80 2.26
CA SER A 117 -14.17 9.03 3.16
C SER A 117 -15.35 8.07 2.91
N SER A 118 -15.20 7.12 1.99
CA SER A 118 -16.21 6.16 1.55
C SER A 118 -15.79 4.73 1.81
N ASP A 119 -15.29 4.45 3.01
CA ASP A 119 -14.95 3.09 3.38
C ASP A 119 -16.24 2.28 3.47
N GLU A 120 -16.44 1.35 2.52
CA GLU A 120 -17.56 0.41 2.55
C GLU A 120 -17.58 -0.30 3.90
N CYS A 121 -18.70 -0.18 4.63
CA CYS A 121 -18.82 -0.68 5.98
C CYS A 121 -18.64 -2.21 6.02
N GLY A 122 -17.57 -2.66 6.68
CA GLY A 122 -17.14 -4.05 6.80
C GLY A 122 -15.84 -4.17 7.62
N SER A 123 -15.28 -5.37 7.75
CA SER A 123 -14.09 -5.63 8.57
C SER A 123 -12.86 -4.79 8.19
N LYS A 124 -12.73 -4.41 6.90
CA LYS A 124 -11.69 -3.51 6.40
C LYS A 124 -11.87 -2.08 6.92
N CYS A 125 -13.08 -1.53 6.78
CA CYS A 125 -13.44 -0.22 7.31
C CYS A 125 -13.22 -0.16 8.83
N GLU A 126 -13.67 -1.17 9.58
CA GLU A 126 -13.44 -1.24 11.03
C GLU A 126 -11.95 -1.27 11.37
N SER A 127 -11.14 -2.03 10.61
CA SER A 127 -9.69 -2.09 10.83
C SER A 127 -9.00 -0.75 10.59
N GLN A 128 -9.38 -0.04 9.53
CA GLN A 128 -8.85 1.30 9.22
C GLN A 128 -9.29 2.34 10.27
N LEU A 129 -10.56 2.32 10.66
CA LEU A 129 -11.10 3.19 11.72
C LEU A 129 -10.41 2.92 13.07
N ASN A 130 -10.18 1.66 13.41
CA ASN A 130 -9.47 1.28 14.63
C ASN A 130 -8.01 1.74 14.57
N PHE A 131 -7.32 1.55 13.46
CA PHE A 131 -5.95 2.05 13.29
C PHE A 131 -5.88 3.57 13.51
N VAL A 132 -6.74 4.33 12.84
CA VAL A 132 -6.80 5.79 12.99
C VAL A 132 -7.08 6.19 14.44
N ARG A 133 -8.09 5.57 15.08
CA ARG A 133 -8.46 5.84 16.47
C ARG A 133 -7.30 5.56 17.43
N ASP A 134 -6.65 4.42 17.28
CA ASP A 134 -5.67 3.91 18.23
C ASP A 134 -4.30 4.58 18.02
N PHE A 135 -3.93 4.91 16.78
CA PHE A 135 -2.66 5.56 16.45
C PHE A 135 -2.68 7.07 16.68
N LYS A 136 -3.85 7.72 16.69
CA LYS A 136 -3.99 9.17 16.82
C LYS A 136 -3.17 9.81 17.93
N GLY A 137 -3.19 9.23 19.13
CA GLY A 137 -2.45 9.78 20.26
C GLY A 137 -0.94 9.72 20.05
N ALA A 138 -0.43 8.60 19.53
CA ALA A 138 0.98 8.44 19.21
C ALA A 138 1.40 9.38 18.08
N ALA A 139 0.62 9.47 17.00
CA ALA A 139 0.86 10.36 15.87
C ALA A 139 0.97 11.83 16.31
N GLN A 140 0.04 12.31 17.15
CA GLN A 140 0.07 13.68 17.66
C GLN A 140 1.32 13.97 18.49
N ILE A 141 1.73 13.04 19.35
CA ILE A 141 2.94 13.20 20.18
C ILE A 141 4.19 13.22 19.31
N LEU A 142 4.26 12.34 18.31
CA LEU A 142 5.42 12.23 17.42
C LEU A 142 5.58 13.47 16.52
N GLU A 143 4.49 13.99 15.95
CA GLU A 143 4.51 15.24 15.19
C GLU A 143 4.85 16.44 16.09
N GLN A 144 4.27 16.53 17.29
CA GLN A 144 4.54 17.65 18.21
C GLN A 144 6.01 17.75 18.62
N LYS A 145 6.68 16.60 18.71
CA LYS A 145 8.12 16.53 19.03
C LYS A 145 9.02 16.65 17.80
N GLY A 146 8.46 16.78 16.60
CA GLY A 146 9.20 16.89 15.35
C GLY A 146 9.83 15.58 14.87
N TYR A 147 9.46 14.43 15.43
CA TYR A 147 10.01 13.13 15.04
C TYR A 147 9.37 12.58 13.78
N THR A 148 8.17 13.05 13.42
CA THR A 148 7.45 12.58 12.24
C THR A 148 6.85 13.73 11.46
N GLN A 149 6.62 13.50 10.16
CA GLN A 149 5.80 14.35 9.30
C GLN A 149 4.73 13.49 8.62
N PHE A 150 3.48 13.77 8.93
CA PHE A 150 2.31 13.09 8.37
C PHE A 150 1.84 13.78 7.09
N THR A 151 1.45 12.99 6.09
CA THR A 151 0.71 13.49 4.91
C THR A 151 -0.47 12.58 4.56
N PRO A 152 -1.73 13.05 4.62
CA PRO A 152 -2.89 12.28 4.18
C PRO A 152 -3.06 12.35 2.65
N HIS A 153 -3.38 11.20 2.04
CA HIS A 153 -3.72 11.06 0.64
C HIS A 153 -5.11 10.45 0.50
N TYR A 154 -5.91 11.04 -0.39
CA TYR A 154 -7.26 10.55 -0.66
C TYR A 154 -7.34 9.91 -2.03
N ILE A 155 -7.80 8.66 -2.07
CA ILE A 155 -7.93 7.89 -3.30
C ILE A 155 -9.06 8.48 -4.16
N THR A 156 -8.80 8.60 -5.46
CA THR A 156 -9.74 9.14 -6.44
C THR A 156 -9.66 8.32 -7.71
N TRP A 157 -10.80 8.15 -8.35
CA TRP A 157 -10.96 7.53 -9.66
C TRP A 157 -11.18 8.59 -10.72
N TYR A 158 -11.23 8.17 -11.98
CA TYR A 158 -11.57 9.06 -13.09
C TYR A 158 -12.62 8.42 -13.98
N CYS A 159 -13.37 9.26 -14.66
CA CYS A 159 -14.36 8.88 -15.64
C CYS A 159 -13.79 9.09 -17.04
N PRO A 160 -13.72 8.05 -17.90
CA PRO A 160 -13.17 8.20 -19.24
C PRO A 160 -13.96 9.20 -20.09
N GLN A 161 -13.28 9.91 -20.99
CA GLN A 161 -13.86 11.01 -21.79
C GLN A 161 -15.15 10.62 -22.53
N ALA A 162 -15.21 9.39 -23.04
CA ALA A 162 -16.39 8.86 -23.75
C ALA A 162 -17.65 8.78 -22.90
N PHE A 163 -17.53 8.76 -21.56
CA PHE A 163 -18.63 8.59 -20.63
C PHE A 163 -18.95 9.85 -19.82
N ILE A 164 -18.25 10.97 -20.04
CA ILE A 164 -18.46 12.23 -19.26
C ILE A 164 -19.91 12.72 -19.27
N MET A 165 -20.63 12.52 -20.38
CA MET A 165 -22.02 12.96 -20.50
C MET A 165 -23.03 11.98 -19.89
N ARG A 166 -22.60 10.77 -19.51
CA ARG A 166 -23.46 9.75 -18.89
C ARG A 166 -23.86 10.18 -17.48
N GLN A 167 -25.06 9.79 -17.07
CA GLN A 167 -25.57 10.12 -15.75
C GLN A 167 -24.69 9.56 -14.63
N GLN A 168 -24.15 8.35 -14.81
CA GLN A 168 -23.23 7.72 -13.86
C GLN A 168 -22.00 8.58 -13.60
N CYS A 169 -21.41 9.15 -14.65
CA CYS A 169 -20.24 10.02 -14.48
C CYS A 169 -20.60 11.34 -13.78
N LYS A 170 -21.78 11.89 -14.10
CA LYS A 170 -22.25 13.15 -13.50
C LYS A 170 -22.60 13.03 -12.02
N SER A 171 -23.11 11.87 -11.58
CA SER A 171 -23.40 11.63 -10.17
C SER A 171 -22.14 11.28 -9.37
N GLN A 172 -21.21 10.52 -9.96
CA GLN A 172 -20.07 9.99 -9.21
C GLN A 172 -18.82 10.88 -9.23
N CYS A 173 -18.79 11.94 -10.05
CA CYS A 173 -17.58 12.73 -10.29
C CYS A 173 -17.76 14.25 -10.16
N ILE A 174 -16.66 14.94 -9.89
CA ILE A 174 -16.49 16.40 -10.04
C ILE A 174 -15.47 16.73 -11.13
N ASN A 175 -15.36 18.02 -11.45
CA ASN A 175 -14.38 18.55 -12.40
C ASN A 175 -14.34 17.79 -13.73
N HIS A 176 -15.50 17.72 -14.40
CA HIS A 176 -15.66 17.07 -15.71
C HIS A 176 -15.15 15.62 -15.76
N GLY A 177 -15.33 14.84 -14.68
CA GLY A 177 -14.93 13.43 -14.64
C GLY A 177 -13.48 13.19 -14.22
N ARG A 178 -12.72 14.24 -13.86
CA ARG A 178 -11.32 14.10 -13.44
C ARG A 178 -11.17 13.46 -12.06
N TYR A 179 -12.12 13.70 -11.16
CA TYR A 179 -12.09 13.17 -9.80
C TYR A 179 -13.42 12.51 -9.49
N CYS A 180 -13.39 11.23 -9.18
CA CYS A 180 -14.56 10.38 -8.98
C CYS A 180 -14.35 9.48 -7.76
N ALA A 181 -15.45 8.97 -7.21
CA ALA A 181 -15.44 7.85 -6.28
C ALA A 181 -16.49 6.82 -6.73
N PRO A 182 -16.27 5.51 -6.52
CA PRO A 182 -17.29 4.51 -6.71
C PRO A 182 -18.43 4.75 -5.72
N ASP A 183 -19.64 4.42 -6.14
CA ASP A 183 -20.80 4.44 -5.26
C ASP A 183 -20.69 3.26 -4.26
N PRO A 184 -20.54 3.51 -2.95
CA PRO A 184 -20.30 2.44 -1.98
C PRO A 184 -21.50 1.50 -1.80
N GLU A 185 -22.71 1.87 -2.22
CA GLU A 185 -23.91 1.03 -2.04
C GLU A 185 -24.36 0.33 -3.33
N GLN A 186 -23.76 0.66 -4.49
CA GLN A 186 -24.23 0.25 -5.82
C GLN A 186 -25.73 0.53 -6.09
N ASP A 187 -26.35 1.32 -5.23
CA ASP A 187 -27.75 1.72 -5.28
C ASP A 187 -27.82 3.25 -5.38
N PHE A 188 -27.98 3.73 -6.61
CA PHE A 188 -28.07 5.16 -6.95
C PHE A 188 -29.35 5.85 -6.40
N SER A 189 -30.11 5.21 -5.52
CA SER A 189 -31.39 5.69 -5.00
C SER A 189 -31.34 6.19 -3.54
N ARG A 190 -30.19 6.13 -2.83
CA ARG A 190 -30.09 6.63 -1.44
C ARG A 190 -28.82 7.42 -1.05
N VAL A 191 -29.11 8.44 -0.24
CA VAL A 191 -28.36 9.36 0.66
C VAL A 191 -27.10 10.11 0.15
N TYR A 192 -26.12 9.52 -0.53
CA TYR A 192 -24.96 10.28 -1.04
C TYR A 192 -24.25 9.61 -2.22
N ASP A 193 -23.90 10.38 -3.24
CA ASP A 193 -23.23 9.88 -4.45
C ASP A 193 -21.70 9.88 -4.27
N GLY A 194 -20.95 9.22 -5.15
CA GLY A 194 -19.48 9.30 -5.20
C GLY A 194 -18.96 10.73 -5.34
N LYS A 195 -19.72 11.66 -5.92
CA LYS A 195 -19.38 13.09 -5.89
C LYS A 195 -19.29 13.65 -4.46
N ASP A 196 -20.15 13.23 -3.55
CA ASP A 196 -20.14 13.69 -2.16
C ASP A 196 -18.92 13.15 -1.41
N VAL A 197 -18.51 11.92 -1.72
CA VAL A 197 -17.25 11.33 -1.25
C VAL A 197 -16.07 12.17 -1.70
N VAL A 198 -15.98 12.49 -3.00
CA VAL A 198 -14.86 13.30 -3.52
C VAL A 198 -14.86 14.69 -2.89
N LEU A 199 -16.03 15.31 -2.69
CA LEU A 199 -16.14 16.59 -2.00
C LEU A 199 -15.70 16.49 -0.54
N GLN A 200 -16.01 15.39 0.14
CA GLN A 200 -15.60 15.17 1.52
C GLN A 200 -14.09 14.91 1.62
N ASN A 201 -13.51 14.11 0.74
CA ASN A 201 -12.06 13.92 0.61
C ASN A 201 -11.35 15.27 0.38
N LEU A 202 -11.87 16.09 -0.53
CA LEU A 202 -11.34 17.43 -0.80
C LEU A 202 -11.40 18.32 0.45
N ARG A 203 -12.51 18.31 1.19
CA ARG A 203 -12.62 19.08 2.45
C ARG A 203 -11.58 18.64 3.45
N GLN A 204 -11.36 17.34 3.63
CA GLN A 204 -10.36 16.86 4.58
C GLN A 204 -8.93 17.26 4.17
N ALA A 205 -8.59 17.15 2.89
CA ALA A 205 -7.32 17.65 2.37
C ALA A 205 -7.14 19.16 2.59
N CYS A 206 -8.19 19.95 2.39
CA CYS A 206 -8.18 21.39 2.69
C CYS A 206 -8.01 21.68 4.19
N PHE A 207 -8.68 20.93 5.06
CA PHE A 207 -8.52 21.08 6.51
C PHE A 207 -7.10 20.77 6.96
N PHE A 208 -6.50 19.71 6.41
CA PHE A 208 -5.10 19.38 6.68
C PHE A 208 -4.16 20.50 6.22
N LYS A 209 -4.33 21.00 5.00
CA LYS A 209 -3.54 22.12 4.49
C LYS A 209 -3.66 23.38 5.37
N LEU A 210 -4.89 23.75 5.74
CA LEU A 210 -5.13 24.89 6.62
C LEU A 210 -4.49 24.69 7.99
N ALA A 211 -4.59 23.48 8.56
CA ALA A 211 -3.96 23.15 9.84
C ALA A 211 -2.45 23.36 9.78
N GLN A 212 -1.77 22.92 8.72
CA GLN A 212 -0.36 23.18 8.49
C GLN A 212 -0.05 24.68 8.41
N GLU A 213 -0.82 25.45 7.65
CA GLU A 213 -0.63 26.90 7.48
C GLU A 213 -0.74 27.68 8.81
N ILE A 214 -1.61 27.24 9.72
CA ILE A 214 -1.79 27.87 11.05
C ILE A 214 -0.94 27.21 12.16
N GLY A 215 -0.04 26.29 11.81
CA GLY A 215 0.86 25.61 12.76
C GLY A 215 0.15 24.64 13.71
N LYS A 216 -0.98 24.05 13.31
CA LYS A 216 -1.68 23.00 14.06
C LYS A 216 -1.39 21.62 13.47
N ILE A 217 -1.22 20.66 14.38
CA ILE A 217 -1.05 19.25 14.06
C ILE A 217 -2.42 18.59 13.91
N LEU A 218 -2.66 17.99 12.74
CA LEU A 218 -3.90 17.30 12.41
C LEU A 218 -3.59 15.88 11.95
N PHE A 219 -3.60 14.94 12.90
CA PHE A 219 -3.81 13.53 12.63
C PHE A 219 -5.25 13.20 13.03
N ARG A 220 -6.06 12.76 12.06
CA ARG A 220 -7.47 12.47 12.27
C ARG A 220 -7.75 11.01 12.16
#